data_AF-A0A9W4QY56-F1
#
_entry.id   AF-A0A9W4QY56-F1
#
_cell.length_a   1.000
_cell.length_b   1.000
_cell.length_c   1.000
_cell.angle_alpha   90.00
_cell.angle_beta   90.00
_cell.angle_gamma   90.00
#
_symmetry.space_group_name_H-M   'P 1'
#
loop_
_entity.id
_entity.type
_entity.pdbx_description
1 polymer ?
#
loop_
_entity_poly.entity_id
_entity_poly.type
_entity_poly.pdbx_seq_one_letter_code
_entity_poly.pdbx_strand_id
1 'polypeptide(L)'
;MLGFLESLNESHNQRDGFLVSLGLQGGKEGLAQLTALLPADINSLTTKLLHQLELKTKTCKIMNERSGQLLSSQRRLLQRLTGGENKQAYPEMPL
;
A
#
# COMPACT_ATOMS: atom_id res chain seq x y z
N MET A 1 -5.52 -10.51 -9.93
CA MET A 1 -4.99 -9.23 -9.41
C MET A 1 -5.99 -8.54 -8.49
N LEU A 2 -7.27 -8.38 -8.89
CA LEU A 2 -8.36 -7.89 -8.02
C LEU A 2 -8.53 -8.72 -6.74
N GLY A 3 -8.61 -10.05 -6.85
CA GLY A 3 -8.73 -10.91 -5.66
C GLY A 3 -7.59 -10.80 -4.64
N PHE A 4 -6.38 -10.45 -5.07
CA PHE A 4 -5.26 -10.23 -4.13
C PHE A 4 -5.41 -8.92 -3.36
N LEU A 5 -5.91 -7.86 -4.02
CA LEU A 5 -6.20 -6.58 -3.36
C LEU A 5 -7.37 -6.71 -2.39
N GLU A 6 -8.39 -7.51 -2.74
CA GLU A 6 -9.50 -7.86 -1.85
C GLU A 6 -9.01 -8.60 -0.61
N SER A 7 -8.21 -9.67 -0.77
CA SER A 7 -7.63 -10.39 0.38
C SER A 7 -6.72 -9.51 1.24
N LEU A 8 -5.98 -8.58 0.65
CA LEU A 8 -5.17 -7.62 1.40
C LEU A 8 -6.05 -6.65 2.22
N ASN A 9 -7.15 -6.19 1.64
CA ASN A 9 -8.12 -5.33 2.31
C ASN A 9 -8.87 -6.07 3.43
N GLU A 10 -9.23 -7.33 3.21
CA GLU A 10 -9.80 -8.19 4.27
C GLU A 10 -8.80 -8.39 5.41
N SER A 11 -7.55 -8.70 5.11
CA SER A 11 -6.50 -8.84 6.12
C SER A 11 -6.27 -7.54 6.90
N HIS A 12 -6.30 -6.39 6.21
CA HIS A 12 -6.27 -5.07 6.83
C HIS A 12 -7.43 -4.87 7.82
N ASN A 13 -8.65 -5.17 7.39
CA ASN A 13 -9.86 -5.04 8.20
C ASN A 13 -9.86 -5.98 9.40
N GLN A 14 -9.38 -7.22 9.23
CA GLN A 14 -9.23 -8.18 10.33
C GLN A 14 -8.23 -7.68 11.38
N ARG A 15 -7.08 -7.15 10.94
CA ARG A 15 -6.08 -6.57 11.83
C ARG A 15 -6.63 -5.38 12.61
N ASP A 16 -7.32 -4.47 11.94
CA ASP A 16 -7.91 -3.30 12.59
C ASP A 16 -9.06 -3.70 13.53
N GLY A 17 -9.90 -4.66 13.12
CA GLY A 17 -10.93 -5.23 13.99
C GLY A 17 -10.34 -5.89 15.24
N PHE A 18 -9.20 -6.59 15.11
CA PHE A 18 -8.48 -7.15 16.25
C PHE A 18 -7.96 -6.06 17.19
N LEU A 19 -7.36 -4.98 16.67
CA LEU A 19 -6.91 -3.85 17.50
C LEU A 19 -8.07 -3.21 18.27
N VAL A 20 -9.19 -2.98 17.59
CA VAL A 20 -10.41 -2.43 18.22
C VAL A 20 -10.94 -3.37 19.30
N SER A 21 -10.89 -4.69 19.08
CA SER A 21 -11.28 -5.68 20.10
C SER A 21 -10.42 -5.63 21.37
N LEU A 22 -9.19 -5.14 21.26
CA LEU A 22 -8.27 -4.90 22.39
C LEU A 22 -8.45 -3.51 23.01
N GLY A 23 -9.40 -2.70 22.53
CA GLY A 23 -9.59 -1.31 22.95
C GLY A 23 -8.55 -0.34 22.38
N LEU A 24 -7.78 -0.75 21.37
CA LEU A 24 -6.79 0.07 20.69
C LEU A 24 -7.39 0.73 19.45
N GLN A 25 -6.78 1.81 18.98
CA GLN A 25 -7.19 2.43 17.72
C GLN A 25 -6.84 1.54 16.52
N GLY A 26 -7.58 1.66 15.42
CA GLY A 26 -7.23 0.99 14.17
C GLY A 26 -5.93 1.54 13.55
N GLY A 27 -5.27 0.74 12.73
CA GLY A 27 -4.11 1.19 11.96
C GLY A 27 -2.80 1.31 12.74
N LYS A 28 -1.93 2.21 12.27
CA LYS A 28 -0.51 2.28 12.68
C LYS A 28 -0.35 2.63 14.17
N GLU A 29 -1.18 3.52 14.69
CA GLU A 29 -1.10 3.99 16.07
C GLU A 29 -1.47 2.88 17.07
N GLY A 30 -2.54 2.12 16.78
CA GLY A 30 -2.89 0.96 17.60
C GLY A 30 -1.87 -0.15 17.53
N LEU A 31 -1.23 -0.38 16.38
CA LEU A 31 -0.12 -1.33 16.29
C LEU A 31 1.07 -0.91 17.15
N ALA A 32 1.41 0.38 17.18
CA ALA A 32 2.48 0.90 18.02
C ALA A 32 2.15 0.70 19.51
N GLN A 33 0.92 1.02 19.92
CA GLN A 33 0.42 0.77 21.28
C GLN A 33 0.44 -0.71 21.64
N LEU A 34 -0.01 -1.59 20.73
CA LEU A 34 0.04 -3.04 20.92
C LEU A 34 1.48 -3.51 21.13
N THR A 35 2.40 -3.10 20.26
CA THR A 35 3.80 -3.52 20.37
C THR A 35 4.40 -3.13 21.71
N ALA A 36 4.13 -1.92 22.22
CA ALA A 36 4.63 -1.46 23.51
C ALA A 36 4.19 -2.33 24.70
N LEU A 37 3.07 -3.06 24.56
CA LEU A 37 2.49 -3.93 25.59
C LEU A 37 2.93 -5.40 25.46
N LEU A 38 3.62 -5.77 24.38
CA LEU A 38 4.03 -7.15 24.14
C LEU A 38 5.28 -7.52 24.94
N PRO A 39 5.40 -8.79 25.40
CA PRO A 39 6.64 -9.32 25.97
C PRO A 39 7.82 -9.17 25.00
N ALA A 40 9.04 -8.98 25.52
CA ALA A 40 10.23 -8.61 24.74
C ALA A 40 10.47 -9.52 23.51
N ASP A 41 10.34 -10.83 23.67
CA ASP A 41 10.56 -11.81 22.60
C ASP A 41 9.55 -11.64 21.46
N ILE A 42 8.28 -11.43 21.80
CA ILE A 42 7.17 -11.27 20.84
C ILE A 42 7.21 -9.86 20.23
N ASN A 43 7.55 -8.85 21.01
CA ASN A 43 7.70 -7.47 20.57
C ASN A 43 8.74 -7.36 19.45
N SER A 44 9.91 -7.96 19.64
CA SER A 44 11.00 -7.89 18.66
C SER A 44 10.60 -8.48 17.30
N LEU A 45 9.95 -9.65 17.32
CA LEU A 45 9.44 -10.33 16.14
C LEU A 45 8.34 -9.50 15.46
N THR A 46 7.38 -9.01 16.23
CA THR A 46 6.24 -8.23 15.73
C THR A 46 6.72 -6.94 15.08
N THR A 47 7.64 -6.21 15.72
CA THR A 47 8.25 -4.99 15.18
C THR A 47 8.97 -5.25 13.86
N LYS A 48 9.71 -6.36 13.77
CA LYS A 48 10.38 -6.77 12.52
C LYS A 48 9.39 -7.05 11.40
N LEU A 49 8.30 -7.78 11.69
CA LEU A 49 7.25 -8.08 10.72
C LEU A 49 6.53 -6.82 10.23
N LEU A 50 6.20 -5.90 11.15
CA LEU A 50 5.59 -4.62 10.80
C LEU A 50 6.51 -3.76 9.92
N HIS A 51 7.79 -3.72 10.23
CA HIS A 51 8.78 -3.02 9.40
C HIS A 51 8.87 -3.62 7.99
N GLN A 52 8.90 -4.96 7.89
CA GLN A 52 8.89 -5.65 6.60
C GLN A 52 7.62 -5.37 5.79
N LEU A 53 6.46 -5.34 6.44
CA LEU A 53 5.19 -4.99 5.80
C LEU A 53 5.22 -3.56 5.25
N GLU A 54 5.75 -2.60 6.01
CA GLU A 54 5.88 -1.21 5.58
C GLU A 54 6.80 -1.09 4.34
N LEU A 55 7.96 -1.75 4.37
CA LEU A 55 8.89 -1.76 3.24
C LEU A 55 8.29 -2.38 1.97
N LYS A 56 7.57 -3.49 2.11
CA LYS A 56 6.87 -4.14 0.98
C LYS A 56 5.79 -3.22 0.41
N THR A 57 4.99 -2.60 1.27
CA THR A 57 3.93 -1.67 0.86
C THR A 57 4.50 -0.46 0.11
N LYS A 58 5.59 0.14 0.61
CA LYS A 58 6.31 1.22 -0.07
C LYS A 58 6.82 0.79 -1.45
N THR A 59 7.41 -0.39 -1.54
CA THR A 59 7.89 -0.95 -2.81
C THR A 59 6.74 -1.13 -3.81
N CYS A 60 5.62 -1.70 -3.37
CA CYS A 60 4.42 -1.87 -4.20
C CYS A 60 3.88 -0.52 -4.70
N LYS A 61 3.84 0.51 -3.84
CA LYS A 61 3.43 1.86 -4.23
C LYS A 61 4.31 2.42 -5.34
N ILE A 62 5.63 2.38 -5.17
CA ILE A 62 6.61 2.87 -6.16
C ILE A 62 6.48 2.11 -7.48
N MET A 63 6.33 0.78 -7.43
CA MET A 63 6.14 -0.03 -8.63
C MET A 63 4.85 0.33 -9.36
N ASN A 64 3.74 0.51 -8.62
CA ASN A 64 2.46 0.90 -9.19
C ASN A 64 2.53 2.28 -9.86
N GLU A 65 3.20 3.25 -9.23
CA GLU A 65 3.43 4.58 -9.79
C GLU A 65 4.23 4.51 -11.09
N ARG A 66 5.33 3.76 -11.11
CA ARG A 66 6.15 3.56 -12.32
C ARG A 66 5.34 2.87 -13.43
N SER A 67 4.54 1.87 -13.09
CA SER A 67 3.65 1.21 -14.05
C SER A 67 2.62 2.19 -14.63
N GLY A 68 2.04 3.06 -13.81
CA GLY A 68 1.13 4.13 -14.26
C GLY A 68 1.81 5.12 -15.22
N GLN A 69 3.02 5.57 -14.89
CA GLN A 69 3.82 6.44 -15.76
C GLN A 69 4.17 5.77 -17.10
N LEU A 70 4.55 4.49 -17.07
CA LEU A 70 4.85 3.71 -18.28
C LEU A 70 3.61 3.56 -19.17
N LEU A 71 2.46 3.20 -18.59
CA LEU A 71 1.18 3.09 -19.30
C LEU A 71 0.78 4.41 -19.95
N SER A 72 0.96 5.53 -19.23
CA SER A 72 0.69 6.86 -19.79
C SER A 72 1.60 7.16 -21.00
N SER A 73 2.87 6.77 -20.93
CA SER A 73 3.84 6.98 -22.00
C SER A 73 3.53 6.13 -23.23
N GLN A 74 3.18 4.85 -23.03
CA GLN A 74 2.75 3.96 -24.11
C GLN A 74 1.49 4.48 -24.79
N ARG A 75 0.51 4.94 -24.01
CA ARG A 75 -0.73 5.51 -24.56
C ARG A 75 -0.46 6.76 -25.40
N ARG A 76 0.42 7.66 -24.93
CA ARG A 76 0.86 8.83 -25.71
C ARG A 76 1.54 8.42 -27.03
N LEU A 77 2.39 7.39 -27.00
CA LEU A 77 3.06 6.89 -28.20
C LEU A 77 2.04 6.33 -29.21
N LEU A 78 1.14 5.45 -28.76
CA LEU A 78 0.09 4.89 -29.59
C LEU A 78 -0.77 5.99 -30.22
N GLN A 79 -1.15 7.02 -29.45
CA GLN A 79 -1.91 8.17 -29.95
C GLN A 79 -1.15 8.95 -31.04
N ARG A 80 0.15 9.18 -30.86
CA ARG A 80 0.98 9.83 -31.90
C ARG A 80 1.05 9.01 -33.19
N LEU A 81 1.07 7.68 -33.06
CA LEU A 81 1.12 6.77 -34.20
C LEU A 81 -0.24 6.62 -34.91
N THR A 82 -1.35 6.73 -34.19
CA THR A 82 -2.71 6.55 -34.74
C THR A 82 -3.47 7.85 -35.01
N GLY A 83 -2.91 9.02 -34.65
CA GLY A 83 -3.52 10.34 -34.89
C GLY A 83 -4.66 10.72 -33.94
N GLY A 84 -4.82 10.03 -32.81
CA GLY A 84 -5.92 10.26 -31.86
C GLY A 84 -5.66 11.38 -30.83
N GLU A 85 -6.73 12.04 -30.35
CA GLU A 85 -6.63 13.12 -29.35
C GLU A 85 -6.18 12.64 -27.96
N ASN A 86 -5.35 13.45 -27.29
CA ASN A 86 -4.75 13.13 -26.00
C ASN A 86 -5.64 13.63 -24.83
N LYS A 87 -6.56 12.77 -24.35
CA LYS A 87 -7.56 13.17 -23.33
C LYS A 87 -7.20 12.83 -21.88
N GLN A 88 -6.10 12.13 -21.59
CA GLN A 88 -5.77 11.67 -20.23
C GLN A 88 -4.25 11.59 -19.99
N ALA A 89 -3.63 12.71 -19.65
CA ALA A 89 -2.28 12.72 -19.11
C ALA A 89 -2.27 12.21 -17.66
N TYR A 90 -1.23 11.48 -17.26
CA TYR A 90 -1.02 11.15 -15.85
C TYR A 90 -0.76 12.47 -15.08
N PRO A 91 -1.39 12.71 -13.92
CA PRO A 91 -1.19 13.95 -13.18
C PRO A 91 0.28 14.10 -12.77
N GLU A 92 0.82 15.31 -12.93
CA GLU A 92 2.13 15.66 -12.37
C GLU A 92 2.02 15.64 -10.84
N MET A 93 2.86 14.85 -10.18
CA MET A 93 2.93 14.89 -8.72
C MET A 93 3.88 16.00 -8.28
N PRO A 94 3.54 16.77 -7.24
CA PRO A 94 4.51 17.66 -6.59
C PRO A 94 5.68 16.82 -6.07
N LEU A 95 6.90 17.29 -6.35
CA LEU A 95 8.16 16.73 -5.87
C LEU A 95 8.27 16.83 -4.34
#